data_AF-A0A381S672-F1
#
_entry.id   AF-A0A381S672-F1
#
_cell.length_a   1.000
_cell.length_b   1.000
_cell.length_c   1.000
_cell.angle_alpha   90.00
_cell.angle_beta   90.00
_cell.angle_gamma   90.00
#
_symmetry.space_group_name_H-M   'P 1'
#
loop_
_entity.id
_entity.type
_entity.pdbx_description
1 polymer ?
#
loop_
_entity_poly.entity_id
_entity_poly.type
_entity_poly.pdbx_seq_one_letter_code
_entity_poly.pdbx_strand_id
1 'polypeptide(L)'
;MAQDRVYINQCSLKEKVFDNGGSLINAAFKVSELQEYADDNGWVNIVIAKRREVSEKGATHYAYKSEYQRQDNQQTPQDTSFQQKPTANPIEDDDLPF
;
A
#
# COMPACT_ATOMS: atom_id res chain seq x y z
N MET A 1 -12.37 -0.97 -22.93
CA MET A 1 -11.94 -2.39 -23.05
C MET A 1 -12.05 -2.99 -21.65
N ALA A 2 -12.81 -4.06 -21.47
CA ALA A 2 -12.91 -4.72 -20.17
C ALA A 2 -11.59 -5.46 -19.92
N GLN A 3 -10.77 -4.98 -18.99
CA GLN A 3 -9.60 -5.73 -18.53
C GLN A 3 -10.10 -7.05 -17.93
N ASP A 4 -9.66 -8.17 -18.48
CA ASP A 4 -9.89 -9.51 -17.95
C ASP A 4 -9.22 -9.60 -16.57
N ARG A 5 -9.99 -9.28 -15.53
CA ARG A 5 -9.51 -9.35 -14.15
C ARG A 5 -9.50 -10.81 -13.72
N VAL A 6 -8.33 -11.30 -13.33
CA VAL A 6 -8.18 -12.63 -12.75
C VAL A 6 -8.61 -12.57 -11.29
N TYR A 7 -9.79 -13.09 -10.98
CA TYR A 7 -10.32 -13.11 -9.60
C TYR A 7 -9.72 -14.27 -8.81
N ILE A 8 -9.42 -14.01 -7.53
CA ILE A 8 -8.97 -15.06 -6.60
C ILE A 8 -10.23 -15.64 -5.94
N ASN A 9 -10.56 -16.88 -6.29
CA ASN A 9 -11.81 -17.51 -5.89
C ASN A 9 -11.74 -18.10 -4.48
N GLN A 10 -10.58 -18.65 -4.09
CA GLN A 10 -10.33 -19.25 -2.78
C GLN A 10 -9.71 -18.24 -1.81
N CYS A 11 -10.38 -17.11 -1.63
CA CYS A 11 -10.03 -16.11 -0.61
C CYS A 11 -11.20 -15.80 0.32
N SER A 12 -10.87 -15.51 1.59
CA SER A 12 -11.82 -15.01 2.58
C SER A 12 -11.37 -13.63 3.02
N LEU A 13 -12.18 -12.62 2.68
CA LEU A 13 -11.89 -11.23 2.98
C LEU A 13 -13.03 -10.66 3.84
N LYS A 14 -12.72 -10.35 5.09
CA LYS A 14 -13.67 -9.79 6.05
C LYS A 14 -13.15 -8.49 6.63
N GLU A 15 -13.85 -7.42 6.32
CA GLU A 15 -13.62 -6.10 6.91
C GLU A 15 -14.24 -6.04 8.30
N LYS A 16 -13.45 -5.53 9.24
CA LYS A 16 -13.88 -5.11 10.57
C LYS A 16 -13.64 -3.62 10.67
N VAL A 17 -14.73 -2.87 10.77
CA VAL A 17 -14.70 -1.43 11.03
C VAL A 17 -14.73 -1.20 12.54
N PHE A 18 -13.88 -0.31 13.02
CA PHE A 18 -13.80 0.11 14.41
C PHE A 18 -14.49 1.45 14.58
N ASP A 19 -15.00 1.72 15.79
CA ASP A 19 -15.75 2.94 16.11
C ASP A 19 -14.91 4.22 15.99
N ASN A 20 -13.57 4.08 15.97
CA ASN A 20 -12.62 5.17 15.77
C ASN A 20 -12.41 5.56 14.29
N GLY A 21 -13.16 4.97 13.36
CA GLY A 21 -13.04 5.21 11.92
C GLY A 21 -11.93 4.39 11.24
N GLY A 22 -11.20 3.56 11.97
CA GLY A 22 -10.26 2.61 11.40
C GLY A 22 -10.97 1.39 10.80
N SER A 23 -10.45 0.87 9.70
CA SER A 23 -10.92 -0.38 9.09
C SER A 23 -9.76 -1.36 8.97
N LEU A 24 -9.96 -2.59 9.46
CA LEU A 24 -9.04 -3.70 9.22
C LEU A 24 -9.70 -4.69 8.28
N ILE A 25 -8.92 -5.24 7.35
CA ILE A 25 -9.37 -6.34 6.50
C ILE A 25 -8.61 -7.58 6.93
N ASN A 26 -9.34 -8.59 7.40
CA ASN A 26 -8.79 -9.92 7.57
C ASN A 26 -8.84 -10.63 6.22
N ALA A 27 -7.67 -10.96 5.67
CA ALA A 27 -7.51 -11.57 4.37
C ALA A 27 -6.84 -12.94 4.52
N ALA A 28 -7.55 -14.00 4.16
CA ALA A 28 -7.03 -15.35 4.10
C ALA A 28 -7.05 -15.85 2.65
N PHE A 29 -5.92 -16.38 2.20
CA PHE A 29 -5.75 -16.92 0.85
C PHE A 29 -5.28 -18.37 0.92
N LYS A 30 -5.81 -19.22 0.05
CA LYS A 30 -5.30 -20.58 -0.09
C LYS A 30 -3.94 -20.52 -0.78
N VAL A 31 -2.89 -20.97 -0.07
CA VAL A 31 -1.50 -20.91 -0.55
C VAL A 31 -1.32 -21.61 -1.91
N SER A 32 -2.04 -22.71 -2.16
CA SER A 32 -1.99 -23.42 -3.44
C SER A 32 -2.40 -22.55 -4.62
N GLU A 33 -3.47 -21.77 -4.47
CA GLU A 33 -4.01 -20.91 -5.53
C GLU A 33 -3.21 -19.60 -5.62
N LEU A 34 -2.74 -19.10 -4.47
CA LEU A 34 -1.90 -17.89 -4.42
C LEU A 34 -0.56 -18.10 -5.15
N GLN A 35 0.02 -19.31 -5.06
CA GLN A 35 1.25 -19.66 -5.78
C GLN A 35 1.10 -19.65 -7.30
N GLU A 36 -0.07 -20.01 -7.84
CA GLU A 36 -0.32 -19.94 -9.29
C GLU A 36 -0.30 -18.51 -9.83
N TYR A 37 -0.56 -17.54 -8.94
CA TYR A 37 -0.53 -16.11 -9.26
C TYR A 37 0.74 -15.40 -8.79
N ALA A 38 1.67 -16.13 -8.18
CA ALA A 38 2.96 -15.56 -7.78
C ALA A 38 3.81 -15.29 -9.02
N ASP A 39 4.46 -14.13 -9.03
CA ASP A 39 5.45 -13.80 -10.04
C ASP A 39 6.74 -14.61 -9.80
N ASP A 40 7.69 -14.59 -10.74
CA ASP A 40 8.95 -15.36 -10.67
C ASP A 40 9.79 -15.06 -9.40
N ASN A 41 9.58 -13.90 -8.79
CA ASN A 41 10.22 -13.48 -7.55
C ASN A 41 9.47 -13.94 -6.28
N GLY A 42 8.41 -14.74 -6.41
CA GLY A 42 7.60 -15.24 -5.30
C GLY A 42 6.65 -14.22 -4.68
N TRP A 43 6.44 -13.07 -5.33
CA TRP A 43 5.52 -12.02 -4.87
C TRP A 43 4.16 -12.18 -5.52
N VAL A 44 3.11 -11.82 -4.78
CA VAL A 44 1.74 -11.88 -5.28
C VAL A 44 1.10 -10.50 -5.09
N ASN A 45 0.82 -9.82 -6.21
CA ASN A 45 0.18 -8.52 -6.18
C ASN A 45 -1.33 -8.65 -6.40
N ILE A 46 -2.10 -8.19 -5.41
CA ILE A 46 -3.55 -8.34 -5.38
C ILE A 46 -4.21 -7.03 -5.00
N VAL A 47 -5.35 -6.76 -5.63
CA VAL A 47 -6.22 -5.64 -5.27
C VAL A 47 -7.41 -6.18 -4.50
N ILE A 48 -7.62 -5.65 -3.30
CA ILE A 48 -8.78 -5.96 -2.46
C ILE A 48 -9.78 -4.81 -2.60
N ALA A 49 -10.98 -5.12 -3.08
CA ALA A 49 -12.03 -4.14 -3.30
C ALA A 49 -13.29 -4.49 -2.49
N LYS A 50 -13.96 -3.46 -1.97
CA LYS A 50 -15.20 -3.61 -1.20
C LYS A 50 -16.33 -4.07 -2.09
N ARG A 51 -17.06 -5.09 -1.66
CA ARG A 51 -18.28 -5.51 -2.35
C ARG A 51 -19.41 -4.55 -2.04
N ARG A 52 -20.30 -4.34 -3.00
CA ARG A 52 -21.59 -3.67 -2.76
C ARG A 52 -22.48 -4.51 -1.84
N GLU A 53 -22.43 -5.82 -2.02
CA GLU A 53 -23.21 -6.78 -1.25
C GLU A 53 -22.28 -7.80 -0.60
N VAL A 54 -22.51 -8.07 0.69
CA VAL A 54 -21.78 -9.12 1.39
C VAL A 54 -22.14 -10.47 0.77
N SER A 55 -21.13 -11.31 0.52
CA SER A 55 -21.38 -12.66 0.01
C SER A 55 -22.14 -13.50 1.05
N GLU A 56 -22.83 -14.55 0.60
CA GLU A 56 -23.51 -15.53 1.47
C GLU A 56 -22.61 -16.10 2.57
N LYS A 57 -21.30 -16.16 2.34
CA LYS A 57 -20.30 -16.61 3.34
C LYS A 57 -19.80 -15.50 4.28
N GLY A 58 -20.39 -14.30 4.20
CA GLY A 58 -20.01 -13.13 5.00
C GLY A 58 -18.75 -12.40 4.52
N ALA A 59 -18.24 -12.70 3.33
CA ALA A 59 -17.10 -11.99 2.75
C ALA A 59 -17.52 -10.61 2.25
N THR A 60 -16.91 -9.55 2.80
CA THR A 60 -17.26 -8.15 2.52
C THR A 60 -16.44 -7.56 1.38
N HIS A 61 -15.33 -8.19 1.02
CA HIS A 61 -14.45 -7.76 -0.06
C HIS A 61 -14.20 -8.90 -1.04
N TYR A 62 -13.70 -8.56 -2.22
CA TYR A 62 -13.19 -9.50 -3.22
C TYR A 62 -11.76 -9.11 -3.60
N ALA A 63 -10.97 -10.09 -4.01
CA ALA A 63 -9.61 -9.89 -4.49
C ALA A 63 -9.48 -10.31 -5.95
N TYR A 64 -8.67 -9.55 -6.69
CA TYR A 64 -8.25 -9.89 -8.03
C TYR A 64 -6.76 -9.58 -8.22
N LYS A 65 -6.11 -10.26 -9.17
CA LYS A 65 -4.71 -10.02 -9.52
C LYS A 65 -4.55 -8.59 -9.98
N SER A 66 -3.57 -7.91 -9.42
CA SER A 66 -3.19 -6.59 -9.90
C SER A 66 -2.35 -6.71 -11.17
N GLU A 67 -2.66 -5.93 -12.20
CA GLU A 67 -1.78 -5.74 -13.36
C GLU A 67 -0.61 -4.79 -13.03
N TYR A 68 -0.61 -4.18 -11.84
CA TYR A 68 0.47 -3.31 -11.40
C TYR A 68 1.73 -4.14 -11.19
N GLN A 69 2.65 -4.08 -12.13
CA GLN A 69 4.02 -4.49 -11.89
C GLN A 69 4.70 -3.36 -11.12
N ARG A 70 5.29 -3.66 -9.96
CA ARG A 70 6.22 -2.69 -9.37
C ARG A 70 7.29 -2.46 -10.44
N GLN A 71 7.43 -1.22 -10.89
CA GLN A 71 8.67 -0.84 -11.55
C GLN A 71 9.74 -1.02 -10.47
N ASP A 72 10.61 -2.02 -10.66
CA ASP A 72 11.87 -2.10 -9.93
C ASP A 72 12.58 -0.80 -10.25
N ASN A 73 12.39 0.20 -9.37
CA ASN A 73 13.03 1.47 -9.50
C ASN A 73 14.50 1.20 -9.20
N GLN A 74 15.25 0.84 -10.25
CA GLN A 74 16.69 0.98 -10.25
C GLN A 74 16.97 2.41 -9.76
N GLN A 75 17.50 2.50 -8.55
CA GLN A 75 18.25 3.63 -8.01
C GLN A 75 17.80 4.99 -8.55
N THR A 76 16.85 5.64 -7.88
CA THR A 76 17.07 7.07 -7.67
C THR A 76 18.14 7.16 -6.58
N PRO A 77 19.39 7.55 -6.88
CA PRO A 77 20.31 7.92 -5.82
C PRO A 77 19.59 8.96 -4.96
N GLN A 78 19.58 8.73 -3.65
CA GLN A 78 19.22 9.78 -2.72
C GLN A 78 20.19 10.91 -2.97
N ASP A 79 19.74 11.95 -3.64
CA ASP A 79 20.41 13.24 -3.66
C ASP A 79 20.34 13.76 -2.23
N THR A 80 21.31 13.33 -1.43
CA THR A 80 21.50 13.77 -0.05
C THR A 80 22.29 15.06 -0.13
N SER A 81 21.71 16.07 -0.78
CA SER A 81 22.21 17.44 -0.78
C SER A 81 21.36 18.30 0.14
N PHE A 82 21.16 17.83 1.38
CA PHE A 82 21.07 18.77 2.50
C PHE A 82 22.47 19.33 2.74
N GLN A 83 22.92 20.22 1.85
CA GLN A 83 23.97 21.17 2.18
C GLN A 83 23.44 22.04 3.31
N GLN A 84 23.73 21.62 4.54
CA GLN A 84 23.83 22.53 5.66
C GLN A 84 24.84 23.60 5.26
N LYS A 85 24.35 24.78 4.88
CA LYS A 85 25.15 25.99 4.92
C LYS A 85 25.22 26.38 6.40
N PRO A 86 26.40 26.35 7.06
CA PRO A 86 26.58 27.11 8.28
C PRO A 86 26.69 28.58 7.87
N THR A 87 25.57 29.31 7.86
CA THR A 87 25.65 30.78 7.86
C THR A 87 26.13 31.19 9.24
N ALA A 88 27.43 31.47 9.31
CA ALA A 88 28.03 32.26 10.38
C ALA A 88 27.38 33.65 10.34
N ASN A 89 26.42 33.90 11.23
CA ASN A 89 26.03 35.26 11.53
C ASN A 89 26.98 35.79 12.62
N PRO A 90 27.73 36.87 12.36
CA PRO A 90 28.53 37.52 13.38
C PRO A 90 27.62 38.07 14.48
N ILE A 91 28.10 37.95 15.72
CA ILE A 91 27.56 38.61 16.90
C ILE A 91 27.73 40.11 16.66
N GLU A 92 26.62 40.83 16.46
CA GLU A 92 26.59 42.29 16.55
C GLU A 92 25.53 42.68 17.58
N ASP A 93 26.06 43.27 18.64
CA ASP A 93 25.45 43.93 19.78
C ASP A 93 24.81 45.24 19.29
N ASP A 94 23.48 45.40 19.33
CA ASP A 94 22.85 46.74 19.31
C ASP A 94 21.33 46.71 19.62
N ASP A 95 21.04 46.95 20.90
CA ASP A 95 20.15 48.01 21.44
C ASP A 95 18.62 48.12 21.14
N LEU A 96 17.92 48.35 22.27
CA LEU A 96 16.60 49.02 22.50
C LEU A 96 15.28 48.22 22.49
N PRO A 97 14.26 48.63 23.28
CA PRO A 97 14.21 48.72 24.75
C PRO A 97 12.96 47.99 25.33
N PHE A 98 12.89 47.83 26.66
CA PHE A 98 11.81 47.14 27.38
C PHE A 98 10.40 47.70 27.15
#